data_AF-A0A800UG33-F1
#
_entry.id   AF-A0A800UG33-F1
#
_cell.length_a   1.000
_cell.length_b   1.000
_cell.length_c   1.000
_cell.angle_alpha   90.00
_cell.angle_beta   90.00
_cell.angle_gamma   90.00
#
_symmetry.space_group_name_H-M   'P 1'
#
loop_
_entity.id
_entity.type
_entity.pdbx_description
1 polymer ?
#
loop_
_entity_poly.entity_id
_entity_poly.type
_entity_poly.pdbx_seq_one_letter_code
_entity_poly.pdbx_strand_id
1 'polypeptide(L)'
;MGNGQIRSCSAHGYFRGGECECGEPGRLILDEERTVRLGKMISGALRHFPDKFGLDMDRQGWVDIEQLVITLEDRYQWFHREHLFALVESDIKQRYEMRDGKIRALYAHSVEVDLDLPPNKLPELYYGATEEEADRILEIGLKPIKQRYLHLSTSFDEAIRVAEYRTQQPIVIIIDAQRAQKEGINMMKVNDQICLSESIPPAFLDVIS
;
A
#
# COMPACT_ATOMS: atom_id res chain seq x y z
N MET A 1 -3.54 -8.53 -6.66
CA MET A 1 -2.34 -8.85 -5.85
C MET A 1 -1.23 -9.20 -6.83
N GLY A 2 0.04 -8.88 -6.56
CA GLY A 2 1.16 -9.27 -7.41
C GLY A 2 1.37 -10.77 -7.30
N ASN A 3 0.50 -11.51 -8.00
CA ASN A 3 0.30 -12.94 -7.84
C ASN A 3 1.34 -13.66 -8.69
N GLY A 4 2.26 -14.30 -7.99
CA GLY A 4 3.28 -15.13 -8.59
C GLY A 4 4.10 -15.72 -7.47
N GLN A 5 4.64 -16.90 -7.72
CA GLN A 5 5.69 -17.48 -6.90
C GLN A 5 6.84 -16.47 -6.72
N ILE A 6 7.51 -16.53 -5.57
CA ILE A 6 8.72 -15.76 -5.29
C ILE A 6 9.91 -16.70 -5.39
N ARG A 7 10.95 -16.25 -6.10
CA ARG A 7 12.19 -16.98 -6.34
C ARG A 7 13.37 -16.09 -6.01
N SER A 8 14.55 -16.68 -5.86
CA SER A 8 15.81 -15.98 -5.59
C SER A 8 16.83 -16.28 -6.69
N CYS A 9 17.47 -15.22 -7.19
CA CYS A 9 18.60 -15.25 -8.10
C CYS A 9 19.86 -14.82 -7.33
N SER A 10 20.98 -15.50 -7.51
CA SER A 10 22.24 -15.14 -6.86
C SER A 10 22.77 -13.76 -7.27
N ALA A 11 22.41 -13.29 -8.47
CA ALA A 11 22.85 -11.99 -9.00
C ALA A 11 21.86 -10.85 -8.71
N HIS A 12 20.55 -11.12 -8.74
CA HIS A 12 19.51 -10.07 -8.70
C HIS A 12 18.59 -10.14 -7.47
N GLY A 13 18.84 -11.05 -6.52
CA GLY A 13 18.03 -11.16 -5.30
C GLY A 13 16.66 -11.80 -5.54
N TYR A 14 15.64 -11.37 -4.78
CA TYR A 14 14.29 -11.95 -4.88
C TYR A 14 13.47 -11.33 -6.02
N PHE A 15 12.74 -12.17 -6.74
CA PHE A 15 11.86 -11.74 -7.83
C PHE A 15 10.57 -12.56 -7.85
N ARG A 16 9.53 -12.00 -8.50
CA ARG A 16 8.24 -12.69 -8.72
C ARG A 16 8.17 -13.22 -10.13
N GLY A 17 7.67 -14.44 -10.29
CA GLY A 17 7.44 -15.05 -11.60
C GLY A 17 8.26 -16.31 -11.87
N GLY A 18 8.36 -16.69 -13.15
CA GLY A 18 9.04 -17.92 -13.58
C GLY A 18 10.54 -17.77 -13.80
N GLU A 19 10.99 -16.57 -14.15
CA GLU A 19 12.34 -16.31 -14.64
C GLU A 19 12.83 -14.94 -14.14
N CYS A 20 14.13 -14.85 -13.86
CA CYS A 20 14.81 -13.62 -13.49
C CYS A 20 15.14 -12.78 -14.74
N GLU A 21 15.44 -11.50 -14.57
CA GLU A 21 15.86 -10.60 -15.67
C GLU A 21 17.14 -11.05 -16.41
N CYS A 22 17.93 -11.95 -15.81
CA CYS A 22 19.09 -12.57 -16.46
C CYS A 22 18.79 -13.87 -17.22
N GLY A 23 17.53 -14.30 -17.29
CA GLY A 23 17.11 -15.55 -17.93
C GLY A 23 17.23 -16.80 -17.04
N GLU A 24 17.81 -16.69 -15.84
CA GLU A 24 17.91 -17.82 -14.92
C GLU A 24 16.59 -18.08 -14.18
N PRO A 25 16.18 -19.35 -14.00
CA PRO A 25 14.94 -19.67 -13.30
C PRO A 25 15.04 -19.39 -11.80
N GLY A 26 16.23 -19.38 -11.21
CA GLY A 26 16.43 -19.16 -9.77
C GLY A 26 15.85 -20.25 -8.85
N ARG A 27 16.08 -20.11 -7.53
CA ARG A 27 15.58 -21.02 -6.49
C ARG A 27 14.17 -20.61 -6.07
N LEU A 28 13.22 -21.56 -6.02
CA LEU A 28 11.89 -21.31 -5.47
C LEU A 28 11.99 -21.01 -3.96
N ILE A 29 11.41 -19.89 -3.53
CA ILE A 29 11.33 -19.48 -2.12
C ILE A 29 9.90 -19.68 -1.61
N LEU A 30 8.91 -19.17 -2.35
CA LEU A 30 7.50 -19.35 -2.04
C LEU A 30 6.73 -19.66 -3.32
N ASP A 31 5.90 -20.69 -3.31
CA ASP A 31 4.91 -20.88 -4.37
C ASP A 31 3.83 -19.77 -4.32
N GLU A 32 3.00 -19.71 -5.37
CA GLU A 32 1.98 -18.66 -5.50
C GLU A 32 0.93 -18.73 -4.37
N GLU A 33 0.49 -19.93 -3.99
CA GLU A 33 -0.51 -20.11 -2.94
C GLU A 33 0.00 -19.58 -1.60
N ARG A 34 1.21 -19.97 -1.20
CA ARG A 34 1.86 -19.53 0.03
C ARG A 34 2.18 -18.05 -0.01
N THR A 35 2.58 -17.52 -1.17
CA THR A 35 2.80 -16.08 -1.36
C THR A 35 1.53 -15.28 -1.10
N VAL A 36 0.40 -15.69 -1.67
CA VAL A 36 -0.89 -15.03 -1.45
C VAL A 36 -1.32 -15.17 0.00
N ARG A 37 -1.15 -16.34 0.61
CA ARG A 37 -1.53 -16.61 2.00
C ARG A 37 -0.71 -15.77 2.98
N LEU A 38 0.61 -15.75 2.82
CA LEU A 38 1.52 -14.96 3.64
C LEU A 38 1.26 -13.46 3.47
N GLY A 39 1.07 -13.01 2.22
CA GLY A 39 0.77 -11.60 1.93
C GLY A 39 -0.52 -11.11 2.58
N LYS A 40 -1.59 -11.93 2.56
CA LYS A 40 -2.83 -11.64 3.29
C LYS A 40 -2.60 -11.59 4.80
N MET A 41 -1.79 -12.50 5.33
CA MET A 41 -1.48 -12.55 6.76
C MET A 41 -0.73 -11.30 7.22
N ILE A 42 0.38 -10.96 6.56
CA ILE A 42 1.20 -9.78 6.86
C ILE A 42 0.38 -8.51 6.69
N SER A 43 -0.40 -8.39 5.61
CA SER A 43 -1.30 -7.25 5.42
C SER A 43 -2.33 -7.13 6.55
N GLY A 44 -2.87 -8.24 7.05
CA GLY A 44 -3.78 -8.23 8.20
C GLY A 44 -3.09 -7.74 9.47
N ALA A 45 -1.91 -8.29 9.76
CA ALA A 45 -1.11 -7.98 10.94
C ALA A 45 -0.64 -6.52 10.97
N LEU A 46 -0.17 -6.01 9.84
CA LEU A 46 0.42 -4.67 9.76
C LEU A 46 -0.58 -3.56 9.47
N ARG A 47 -1.86 -3.85 9.17
CA ARG A 47 -2.84 -2.80 8.80
C ARG A 47 -4.12 -2.81 9.61
N HIS A 48 -4.55 -3.96 10.14
CA HIS A 48 -5.93 -4.12 10.57
C HIS A 48 -6.07 -4.64 11.99
N PHE A 49 -5.23 -5.57 12.42
CA PHE A 49 -5.39 -6.21 13.73
C PHE A 49 -4.06 -6.73 14.31
N PRO A 50 -3.07 -5.84 14.56
CA PRO A 50 -1.78 -6.22 15.15
C PRO A 50 -1.95 -6.95 16.50
N ASP A 51 -2.88 -6.50 17.35
CA ASP A 51 -3.14 -7.11 18.66
C ASP A 51 -3.55 -8.59 18.57
N LYS A 52 -4.29 -8.98 17.51
CA LYS A 52 -4.68 -10.39 17.29
C LYS A 52 -3.49 -11.29 16.96
N PHE A 53 -2.35 -10.70 16.65
CA PHE A 53 -1.08 -11.37 16.40
C PHE A 53 -0.08 -11.19 17.54
N GLY A 54 -0.50 -10.57 18.65
CA GLY A 54 0.39 -10.24 19.77
C GLY A 54 1.49 -9.26 19.37
N LEU A 55 1.24 -8.41 18.38
CA LEU A 55 2.21 -7.41 17.92
C LEU A 55 1.91 -6.08 18.60
N ASP A 56 2.93 -5.50 19.23
CA ASP A 56 2.88 -4.13 19.73
C ASP A 56 3.25 -3.18 18.59
N MET A 57 2.24 -2.50 18.02
CA MET A 57 2.41 -1.55 16.92
C MET A 57 2.54 -0.14 17.48
N ASP A 58 3.61 0.55 17.11
CA ASP A 58 3.79 1.95 17.52
C ASP A 58 2.90 2.91 16.72
N ARG A 59 2.89 4.18 17.13
CA ARG A 59 2.06 5.23 16.51
C ARG A 59 2.33 5.42 15.02
N GLN A 60 3.50 5.04 14.52
CA GLN A 60 3.89 5.17 13.11
C GLN A 60 3.74 3.85 12.33
N GLY A 61 3.11 2.85 12.93
CA GLY A 61 2.80 1.56 12.33
C GLY A 61 3.91 0.52 12.43
N TRP A 62 5.02 0.80 13.13
CA TRP A 62 6.13 -0.13 13.23
C TRP A 62 5.86 -1.25 14.23
N VAL A 63 6.22 -2.47 13.85
CA VAL A 63 6.28 -3.65 14.72
C VAL A 63 7.68 -4.26 14.67
N ASP A 64 8.05 -4.98 15.73
CA ASP A 64 9.31 -5.73 15.78
C ASP A 64 9.28 -6.93 14.81
N ILE A 65 10.35 -7.09 14.01
CA ILE A 65 10.44 -8.18 13.02
C ILE A 65 10.55 -9.54 13.70
N GLU A 66 11.30 -9.66 14.80
CA GLU A 66 11.44 -10.95 15.50
C GLU A 66 10.10 -11.41 16.05
N GLN A 67 9.33 -10.49 16.65
CA GLN A 67 8.01 -10.80 17.16
C GLN A 67 7.05 -11.24 16.03
N LEU A 68 7.11 -10.57 14.86
CA LEU A 68 6.32 -10.98 13.70
C LEU A 68 6.75 -12.36 13.17
N VAL A 69 8.06 -12.63 13.10
CA VAL A 69 8.60 -13.92 12.65
C VAL A 69 8.13 -15.05 13.56
N ILE A 70 8.26 -14.91 14.89
CA ILE A 70 7.80 -15.89 15.87
C ILE A 70 6.31 -16.18 15.67
N THR A 71 5.48 -15.13 15.57
CA THR A 71 4.03 -15.28 15.35
C THR A 71 3.71 -16.02 14.05
N LEU A 72 4.50 -15.84 12.99
CA LEU A 72 4.31 -16.50 11.70
C LEU A 72 4.79 -17.96 11.72
N GLU A 73 5.89 -18.26 12.40
CA GLU A 73 6.42 -19.63 12.58
C GLU A 73 5.43 -20.49 13.37
N ASP A 74 4.87 -19.95 14.46
CA ASP A 74 3.84 -20.64 15.25
C ASP A 74 2.58 -20.97 14.44
N ARG A 75 2.22 -20.08 13.50
CA ARG A 75 1.01 -20.21 12.68
C ARG A 75 1.19 -21.10 11.46
N TYR A 76 2.39 -21.11 10.87
CA TYR A 76 2.67 -21.76 9.60
C TYR A 76 3.93 -22.62 9.70
N GLN A 77 3.73 -23.94 9.75
CA GLN A 77 4.84 -24.91 9.82
C GLN A 77 5.80 -24.85 8.63
N TRP A 78 5.36 -24.32 7.48
CA TRP A 78 6.18 -24.12 6.29
C TRP A 78 6.86 -22.76 6.25
N PHE A 79 6.55 -21.84 7.17
CA PHE A 79 7.14 -20.52 7.17
C PHE A 79 8.57 -20.55 7.71
N HIS A 80 9.43 -19.76 7.09
CA HIS A 80 10.79 -19.49 7.51
C HIS A 80 11.03 -18.00 7.37
N ARG A 81 11.91 -17.43 8.19
CA ARG A 81 12.29 -16.01 8.14
C ARG A 81 12.52 -15.50 6.71
N GLU A 82 13.23 -16.25 5.87
CA GLU A 82 13.52 -15.91 4.47
C GLU A 82 12.26 -15.54 3.68
N HIS A 83 11.12 -16.19 3.95
CA HIS A 83 9.85 -15.94 3.28
C HIS A 83 9.30 -14.53 3.51
N LEU A 84 9.53 -13.96 4.70
CA LEU A 84 9.12 -12.59 5.01
C LEU A 84 9.94 -11.58 4.21
N PHE A 85 11.27 -11.71 4.23
CA PHE A 85 12.18 -10.84 3.48
C PHE A 85 11.93 -10.96 1.98
N ALA A 86 11.82 -12.18 1.47
CA ALA A 86 11.51 -12.42 0.06
C ALA A 86 10.17 -11.79 -0.36
N LEU A 87 9.16 -11.82 0.50
CA LEU A 87 7.87 -11.19 0.21
C LEU A 87 7.95 -9.67 0.15
N VAL A 88 8.70 -9.06 1.07
CA VAL A 88 8.86 -7.60 1.16
C VAL A 88 9.76 -7.05 0.06
N GLU A 89 10.93 -7.65 -0.15
CA GLU A 89 11.89 -7.20 -1.17
C GLU A 89 11.36 -7.37 -2.59
N SER A 90 10.57 -8.43 -2.84
CA SER A 90 9.92 -8.63 -4.14
C SER A 90 8.62 -7.83 -4.32
N ASP A 91 8.25 -6.96 -3.38
CA ASP A 91 7.01 -6.21 -3.47
C ASP A 91 7.12 -4.98 -4.37
N ILE A 92 6.78 -5.17 -5.64
CA ILE A 92 6.70 -4.10 -6.65
C ILE A 92 5.77 -2.95 -6.21
N LYS A 93 4.74 -3.24 -5.40
CA LYS A 93 3.81 -2.20 -4.92
C LYS A 93 4.32 -1.41 -3.71
N GLN A 94 5.51 -1.75 -3.21
CA GLN A 94 6.15 -1.13 -2.05
C GLN A 94 5.15 -0.95 -0.89
N ARG A 95 4.49 -2.04 -0.48
CA ARG A 95 3.50 -1.99 0.61
C ARG A 95 4.14 -1.89 1.97
N TYR A 96 5.40 -2.27 2.09
CA TYR A 96 6.09 -2.46 3.35
C TYR A 96 7.43 -1.75 3.35
N GLU A 97 7.85 -1.35 4.54
CA GLU A 97 9.17 -0.79 4.82
C GLU A 97 9.79 -1.58 5.97
N MET A 98 11.08 -1.87 5.87
CA MET A 98 11.88 -2.44 6.96
C MET A 98 13.00 -1.48 7.33
N ARG A 99 13.16 -1.20 8.63
CA ARG A 99 14.20 -0.31 9.16
C ARG A 99 14.53 -0.69 10.59
N ASP A 100 15.82 -0.78 10.91
CA ASP A 100 16.32 -1.00 12.28
C ASP A 100 15.63 -2.16 13.03
N GLY A 101 15.47 -3.31 12.37
CA GLY A 101 14.83 -4.50 12.96
C GLY A 101 13.30 -4.41 13.07
N LYS A 102 12.68 -3.36 12.53
CA LYS A 102 11.22 -3.17 12.51
C LYS A 102 10.67 -3.23 11.09
N ILE A 103 9.37 -3.53 11.00
CA ILE A 103 8.60 -3.54 9.76
C ILE A 103 7.29 -2.78 9.95
N ARG A 104 6.82 -2.10 8.91
CA ARG A 104 5.47 -1.51 8.85
C ARG A 104 4.86 -1.63 7.47
N ALA A 105 3.54 -1.48 7.37
CA ALA A 105 2.92 -1.15 6.10
C ALA A 105 3.07 0.35 5.82
N LEU A 106 3.17 0.72 4.54
CA LEU A 106 3.30 2.12 4.10
C LEU A 106 1.94 2.79 3.85
N TYR A 107 0.87 2.00 3.72
CA TYR A 107 -0.48 2.49 3.45
C TYR A 107 -1.52 1.42 3.77
N ALA A 108 -2.80 1.82 3.68
CA ALA A 108 -4.00 0.99 3.87
C ALA A 108 -4.27 0.53 5.31
N HIS A 109 -3.72 1.20 6.33
CA HIS A 109 -4.09 0.97 7.72
C HIS A 109 -5.57 1.29 7.96
N SER A 110 -6.27 0.42 8.68
CA SER A 110 -7.58 0.75 9.29
C SER A 110 -7.44 1.06 10.79
N VAL A 111 -6.29 0.77 11.37
CA VAL A 111 -5.92 1.19 12.73
C VAL A 111 -5.44 2.64 12.73
N GLU A 112 -5.50 3.29 13.88
CA GLU A 112 -5.03 4.65 14.04
C GLU A 112 -3.50 4.68 14.03
N VAL A 113 -2.94 5.29 12.99
CA VAL A 113 -1.50 5.56 12.85
C VAL A 113 -1.30 6.99 12.39
N ASP A 114 -0.12 7.52 12.72
CA ASP A 114 0.40 8.81 12.29
C ASP A 114 1.71 8.56 11.56
N LEU A 115 1.63 8.46 10.22
CA LEU A 115 2.78 8.09 9.39
C LEU A 115 3.71 9.28 9.16
N ASP A 116 5.02 9.06 9.20
CA ASP A 116 6.10 10.03 8.97
C ASP A 116 6.66 9.94 7.54
N LEU A 117 5.79 9.84 6.55
CA LEU A 117 6.21 9.73 5.16
C LEU A 117 6.62 11.10 4.57
N PRO A 118 7.48 11.12 3.53
CA PRO A 118 7.88 12.37 2.88
C PRO A 118 6.66 13.19 2.41
N PRO A 119 6.68 14.52 2.53
CA PRO A 119 5.55 15.34 2.09
C PRO A 119 5.35 15.27 0.58
N ASN A 120 4.09 15.35 0.13
CA ASN A 120 3.76 15.49 -1.28
C ASN A 120 4.34 16.80 -1.84
N LYS A 121 4.86 16.73 -3.07
CA LYS A 121 5.39 17.88 -3.82
C LYS A 121 4.66 18.10 -5.15
N LEU A 122 3.76 17.20 -5.54
CA LEU A 122 3.00 17.33 -6.77
C LEU A 122 1.91 18.40 -6.59
N PRO A 123 1.70 19.28 -7.58
CA PRO A 123 0.67 20.31 -7.49
C PRO A 123 -0.75 19.72 -7.55
N GLU A 124 -0.89 18.56 -8.18
CA GLU A 124 -2.15 17.88 -8.43
C GLU A 124 -2.02 16.41 -8.03
N LEU A 125 -3.13 15.86 -7.54
CA LEU A 125 -3.33 14.44 -7.29
C LEU A 125 -4.69 14.02 -7.86
N TYR A 126 -4.92 12.73 -7.97
CA TYR A 126 -6.11 12.21 -8.67
C TYR A 126 -6.79 11.12 -7.85
N TYR A 127 -8.12 11.08 -7.90
CA TYR A 127 -8.92 10.03 -7.30
C TYR A 127 -9.92 9.52 -8.34
N GLY A 128 -9.84 8.23 -8.64
CA GLY A 128 -10.84 7.60 -9.50
C GLY A 128 -12.08 7.22 -8.70
N ALA A 129 -13.26 7.51 -9.23
CA ALA A 129 -14.56 7.29 -8.62
C ALA A 129 -15.54 6.67 -9.63
N THR A 130 -16.64 6.11 -9.13
CA THR A 130 -17.81 5.86 -9.98
C THR A 130 -18.56 7.18 -10.23
N GLU A 131 -19.44 7.21 -11.24
CA GLU A 131 -20.30 8.38 -11.50
C GLU A 131 -21.12 8.78 -10.26
N GLU A 132 -21.77 7.82 -9.59
CA GLU A 132 -22.53 8.07 -8.36
C GLU A 132 -21.65 8.59 -7.21
N GLU A 133 -20.41 8.10 -7.09
CA GLU A 133 -19.47 8.58 -6.07
C GLU A 133 -19.01 10.01 -6.37
N ALA A 134 -18.79 10.35 -7.65
CA ALA A 134 -18.24 11.64 -8.05
C ALA A 134 -19.12 12.80 -7.61
N ASP A 135 -20.42 12.74 -7.88
CA ASP A 135 -21.38 13.78 -7.48
C ASP A 135 -21.34 14.02 -5.96
N ARG A 136 -21.33 12.93 -5.17
CA ARG A 136 -21.24 13.03 -3.71
C ARG A 136 -19.92 13.64 -3.27
N ILE A 137 -18.80 13.21 -3.85
CA ILE A 137 -17.48 13.71 -3.46
C ILE A 137 -17.36 15.22 -3.74
N LEU A 138 -17.92 15.70 -4.84
CA LEU A 138 -17.96 17.14 -5.14
C LEU A 138 -18.85 17.93 -4.19
N GLU A 139 -19.87 17.31 -3.59
CA GLU A 139 -20.75 17.99 -2.62
C GLU A 139 -20.16 17.99 -1.20
N ILE A 140 -19.67 16.84 -0.72
CA ILE A 140 -19.31 16.66 0.71
C ILE A 140 -17.81 16.49 0.98
N GLY A 141 -17.00 16.44 -0.07
CA GLY A 141 -15.56 16.23 -0.02
C GLY A 141 -15.18 14.76 0.03
N LEU A 142 -13.89 14.50 -0.13
CA LEU A 142 -13.31 13.17 -0.09
C LEU A 142 -12.92 12.82 1.35
N LYS A 143 -13.44 11.72 1.89
CA LYS A 143 -13.23 11.31 3.28
C LYS A 143 -12.74 9.85 3.37
N PRO A 144 -11.82 9.52 4.29
CA PRO A 144 -11.47 8.13 4.54
C PRO A 144 -12.69 7.35 5.04
N ILE A 145 -12.99 6.20 4.42
CA ILE A 145 -14.14 5.36 4.82
C ILE A 145 -13.69 4.21 5.72
N LYS A 146 -12.79 3.35 5.22
CA LYS A 146 -12.33 2.13 5.91
C LYS A 146 -10.89 2.21 6.40
N GLN A 147 -10.14 3.18 5.89
CA GLN A 147 -8.71 3.31 6.11
C GLN A 147 -8.43 4.67 6.77
N ARG A 148 -7.28 4.80 7.43
CA ARG A 148 -6.86 6.00 8.14
C ARG A 148 -6.61 7.20 7.21
N TYR A 149 -6.10 6.95 6.00
CA TYR A 149 -5.81 7.96 5.00
C TYR A 149 -6.49 7.61 3.67
N LEU A 150 -6.82 8.64 2.91
CA LEU A 150 -7.19 8.52 1.50
C LEU A 150 -6.00 8.02 0.70
N HIS A 151 -6.26 7.18 -0.32
CA HIS A 151 -5.26 6.85 -1.34
C HIS A 151 -5.55 7.66 -2.59
N LEU A 152 -4.59 8.47 -2.97
CA LEU A 152 -4.62 9.30 -4.16
C LEU A 152 -3.56 8.80 -5.14
N SER A 153 -3.91 8.83 -6.41
CA SER A 153 -2.98 8.56 -7.50
C SER A 153 -2.17 9.80 -7.82
N THR A 154 -0.90 9.62 -8.17
CA THR A 154 0.01 10.70 -8.59
C THR A 154 -0.17 11.11 -10.05
N SER A 155 -0.95 10.36 -10.83
CA SER A 155 -1.29 10.66 -12.22
C SER A 155 -2.72 10.26 -12.56
N PHE A 156 -3.26 10.89 -13.61
CA PHE A 156 -4.58 10.58 -14.17
C PHE A 156 -4.67 9.11 -14.59
N ASP A 157 -3.69 8.59 -15.34
CA ASP A 157 -3.68 7.21 -15.82
C ASP A 157 -3.71 6.19 -14.68
N GLU A 158 -3.01 6.46 -13.58
CA GLU A 158 -3.07 5.61 -12.39
C GLU A 158 -4.43 5.67 -11.71
N ALA A 159 -5.09 6.84 -11.66
CA ALA A 159 -6.44 6.95 -11.12
C ALA A 159 -7.45 6.14 -11.94
N ILE A 160 -7.36 6.16 -13.27
CA ILE A 160 -8.16 5.33 -14.17
C ILE A 160 -7.90 3.85 -13.89
N ARG A 161 -6.64 3.40 -13.94
CA ARG A 161 -6.27 2.00 -13.67
C ARG A 161 -6.81 1.49 -12.33
N VAL A 162 -6.76 2.32 -11.29
CA VAL A 162 -7.28 1.97 -9.96
C VAL A 162 -8.81 1.90 -9.94
N ALA A 163 -9.50 2.82 -10.63
CA ALA A 163 -10.96 2.83 -10.69
C ALA A 163 -11.55 1.72 -11.57
N GLU A 164 -10.84 1.26 -12.59
CA GLU A 164 -11.25 0.15 -13.48
C GLU A 164 -11.49 -1.17 -12.73
N TYR A 165 -10.86 -1.35 -11.56
CA TYR A 165 -11.16 -2.49 -10.68
C TYR A 165 -12.58 -2.45 -10.07
N ARG A 166 -13.23 -1.28 -10.10
CA ARG A 166 -14.55 -1.04 -9.48
C ARG A 166 -15.64 -0.71 -10.50
N THR A 167 -15.31 -0.03 -11.59
CA THR A 167 -16.26 0.42 -12.61
C THR A 167 -15.67 0.34 -14.02
N GLN A 168 -16.52 0.11 -15.03
CA GLN A 168 -16.13 0.15 -16.44
C GLN A 168 -16.06 1.58 -17.00
N GLN A 169 -16.66 2.54 -16.31
CA GLN A 169 -16.70 3.95 -16.70
C GLN A 169 -16.24 4.79 -15.50
N PRO A 170 -14.91 4.93 -15.31
CA PRO A 170 -14.37 5.71 -14.21
C PRO A 170 -14.50 7.22 -14.46
N ILE A 171 -14.87 7.96 -13.42
CA ILE A 171 -14.73 9.41 -13.36
C ILE A 171 -13.48 9.74 -12.56
N VAL A 172 -12.66 10.68 -13.03
CA VAL A 172 -11.46 11.11 -12.32
C VAL A 172 -11.69 12.48 -11.70
N ILE A 173 -11.52 12.52 -10.38
CA ILE A 173 -11.50 13.75 -9.61
C ILE A 173 -10.05 14.21 -9.52
N ILE A 174 -9.79 15.44 -9.94
CA ILE A 174 -8.52 16.15 -9.70
C ILE A 174 -8.58 16.86 -8.36
N ILE A 175 -7.45 16.85 -7.66
CA ILE A 175 -7.25 17.51 -6.38
C ILE A 175 -6.18 18.59 -6.56
N ASP A 176 -6.48 19.84 -6.22
CA ASP A 176 -5.48 20.91 -6.07
C ASP A 176 -4.69 20.69 -4.77
N ALA A 177 -3.72 19.78 -4.84
CA ALA A 177 -2.89 19.36 -3.73
C ALA A 177 -2.04 20.53 -3.20
N GLN A 178 -1.56 21.40 -4.08
CA GLN A 178 -0.76 22.56 -3.67
C GLN A 178 -1.58 23.50 -2.79
N ARG A 179 -2.80 23.85 -3.20
CA ARG A 179 -3.67 24.74 -2.42
C ARG A 179 -4.15 24.07 -1.13
N ALA A 180 -4.54 22.80 -1.20
CA ALA A 180 -4.93 22.01 -0.03
C ALA A 180 -3.82 21.98 1.04
N GLN A 181 -2.57 21.75 0.64
CA GLN A 181 -1.42 21.74 1.55
C GLN A 181 -1.11 23.13 2.12
N LYS A 182 -1.28 24.21 1.33
CA LYS A 182 -1.16 25.60 1.83
C LYS A 182 -2.21 25.94 2.89
N GLU A 183 -3.39 25.34 2.79
CA GLU A 183 -4.49 25.48 3.76
C GLU A 183 -4.40 24.47 4.92
N GLY A 184 -3.32 23.69 5.00
CA GLY A 184 -2.99 22.85 6.16
C GLY A 184 -3.38 21.37 6.05
N ILE A 185 -3.85 20.91 4.88
CA ILE A 185 -4.17 19.50 4.67
C ILE A 185 -2.88 18.70 4.48
N ASN A 186 -2.63 17.75 5.38
CA ASN A 186 -1.44 16.91 5.28
C ASN A 186 -1.57 15.91 4.12
N MET A 187 -0.55 15.88 3.26
CA MET A 187 -0.42 14.95 2.14
C MET A 187 0.99 14.39 2.08
N MET A 188 1.10 13.07 1.96
CA MET A 188 2.38 12.35 2.05
C MET A 188 2.58 11.43 0.85
N LYS A 189 3.78 11.43 0.28
CA LYS A 189 4.15 10.56 -0.82
C LYS A 189 4.58 9.19 -0.29
N VAL A 190 3.94 8.13 -0.79
CA VAL A 190 4.33 6.74 -0.51
C VAL A 190 5.38 6.30 -1.52
N ASN A 191 5.06 6.42 -2.80
CA ASN A 191 5.90 6.05 -3.92
C ASN A 191 5.51 6.88 -5.15
N ASP A 192 6.02 6.54 -6.33
CA ASP A 192 5.76 7.31 -7.55
C ASP A 192 4.33 7.22 -8.06
N GLN A 193 3.51 6.33 -7.53
CA GLN A 193 2.12 6.11 -7.94
C GLN A 193 1.09 6.53 -6.88
N ILE A 194 1.48 6.57 -5.60
CA ILE A 194 0.55 6.72 -4.47
C ILE A 194 0.95 7.88 -3.57
N CYS A 195 -0.03 8.72 -3.26
CA CYS A 195 -0.02 9.67 -2.14
C CYS A 195 -1.13 9.36 -1.14
N LEU A 196 -0.88 9.71 0.11
CA LEU A 196 -1.84 9.64 1.20
C LEU A 196 -2.30 11.04 1.56
N SER A 197 -3.58 11.18 1.91
CA SER A 197 -4.14 12.44 2.40
C SER A 197 -5.10 12.20 3.56
N GLU A 198 -5.24 13.20 4.42
CA GLU A 198 -6.44 13.34 5.25
C GLU A 198 -7.65 13.75 4.41
N SER A 199 -8.81 13.94 5.03
CA SER A 199 -10.03 14.37 4.34
C SER A 199 -9.81 15.66 3.54
N ILE A 200 -10.39 15.73 2.35
CA ILE A 200 -10.23 16.84 1.41
C ILE A 200 -11.59 17.50 1.18
N PRO A 201 -11.78 18.76 1.57
CA PRO A 201 -13.00 19.52 1.30
C PRO A 201 -13.29 19.69 -0.20
N PRO A 202 -14.58 19.86 -0.58
CA PRO A 202 -14.99 20.14 -1.96
C PRO A 202 -14.23 21.25 -2.68
N ALA A 203 -13.80 22.28 -1.94
CA ALA A 203 -13.17 23.47 -2.50
C ALA A 203 -11.83 23.23 -3.22
N PHE A 204 -11.28 22.01 -3.11
CA PHE A 204 -10.04 21.57 -3.78
C PHE A 204 -10.28 20.49 -4.83
N LEU A 205 -11.53 20.12 -5.09
CA LEU A 205 -11.91 18.99 -5.94
C LEU A 205 -12.58 19.50 -7.20
N ASP A 206 -12.21 18.92 -8.34
CA ASP A 206 -12.89 19.13 -9.61
C ASP A 206 -12.92 17.83 -10.42
N VAL A 207 -13.75 17.74 -11.46
CA VAL A 207 -13.79 16.58 -12.35
C VAL A 207 -13.02 16.87 -13.62
N ILE A 208 -12.18 15.92 -14.02
CA ILE A 208 -11.60 15.91 -15.36
C ILE A 208 -12.55 15.10 -16.25
N SER A 209 -13.22 15.81 -17.16
CA SER A 209 -14.01 15.24 -18.27
C SER A 209 -13.14 15.03 -19.50
#